data_AF-A0A964Z6A2-F1
#
_entry.id   AF-A0A964Z6A2-F1
#
_cell.length_a   1.000
_cell.length_b   1.000
_cell.length_c   1.000
_cell.angle_alpha   90.00
_cell.angle_beta   90.00
_cell.angle_gamma   90.00
#
_symmetry.space_group_name_H-M   'P 1'
#
loop_
_entity.id
_entity.type
_entity.pdbx_description
1 polymer ?
#
loop_
_entity_poly.entity_id
_entity_poly.type
_entity_poly.pdbx_seq_one_letter_code
_entity_poly.pdbx_strand_id
1 'polypeptide(L)'
;MHVVGAVNEPGVYHLEHGARADDALRAAGGALANADLKRVNLASAVLDGEQLYIPRVGERVATAMPAGVSQSNGRAPANASPNGTVTGGAASSGASTTGSTLALIIDLNRATAQDLDKLPGVGPATAKAIIDHRTRNGPFASVDDLLKVKGIGPAKLAEIRPWVST
;
A
#
# COMPACT_ATOMS: atom_id res chain seq x y z
N MET A 1 -19.13 2.96 -15.49
CA MET A 1 -17.66 2.88 -15.29
C MET A 1 -16.93 3.89 -16.17
N HIS A 2 -15.79 4.41 -15.73
CA HIS A 2 -15.02 5.44 -16.45
C HIS A 2 -13.67 4.89 -16.95
N VAL A 3 -13.41 4.98 -18.25
CA VAL A 3 -12.14 4.55 -18.87
C VAL A 3 -11.31 5.77 -19.25
N VAL A 4 -10.06 5.80 -18.81
CA VAL A 4 -9.12 6.90 -19.05
C VAL A 4 -7.72 6.41 -19.37
N GLY A 5 -6.87 7.29 -19.92
CA GLY A 5 -5.47 7.02 -20.21
C GLY A 5 -5.23 6.67 -21.68
N ALA A 6 -4.44 5.62 -21.92
CA ALA A 6 -3.98 5.20 -23.23
C ALA A 6 -5.01 4.34 -24.00
N VAL A 7 -6.22 4.87 -24.17
CA VAL A 7 -7.32 4.23 -24.91
C VAL A 7 -7.77 5.11 -26.07
N ASN A 8 -8.42 4.50 -27.07
CA ASN A 8 -8.83 5.23 -28.27
C ASN A 8 -9.95 6.23 -27.97
N GLU A 9 -10.94 5.84 -27.16
CA GLU A 9 -12.08 6.65 -26.78
C GLU A 9 -12.21 6.66 -25.25
N PRO A 10 -11.55 7.59 -24.54
CA PRO A 10 -11.74 7.74 -23.10
C PRO A 10 -13.11 8.33 -22.80
N GLY A 11 -13.80 7.80 -21.79
CA GLY A 11 -15.19 8.17 -21.54
C GLY A 11 -15.86 7.38 -20.43
N VAL A 12 -17.16 7.57 -20.25
CA VAL A 12 -17.99 6.78 -19.34
C VAL A 12 -18.76 5.75 -20.15
N TYR A 13 -18.65 4.49 -19.75
CA TYR A 13 -19.28 3.36 -20.41
C TYR A 13 -20.19 2.62 -19.44
N HIS A 14 -21.31 2.14 -19.98
CA HIS A 14 -22.22 1.24 -19.31
C HIS A 14 -21.93 -0.18 -19.79
N LEU A 15 -21.62 -1.07 -18.86
CA LEU A 15 -21.25 -2.45 -19.14
C LEU A 15 -22.25 -3.37 -18.43
N GLU A 16 -22.45 -4.57 -18.96
CA GLU A 16 -23.31 -5.56 -18.33
C GLU A 16 -22.76 -6.02 -16.97
N HIS A 17 -23.65 -6.51 -16.11
CA HIS A 17 -23.27 -6.98 -14.78
C HIS A 17 -22.33 -8.19 -14.87
N GLY A 18 -21.13 -8.05 -14.32
CA GLY A 18 -20.06 -9.07 -14.41
C GLY A 18 -19.05 -8.85 -15.55
N ALA A 19 -19.17 -7.73 -16.28
CA ALA A 19 -18.17 -7.31 -17.25
C ALA A 19 -16.79 -7.12 -16.60
N ARG A 20 -15.74 -7.33 -17.38
CA ARG A 20 -14.35 -7.21 -16.94
C ARG A 20 -13.69 -5.96 -17.52
N ALA A 21 -12.51 -5.62 -17.00
CA ALA A 21 -11.72 -4.49 -17.47
C ALA A 21 -11.39 -4.62 -18.98
N ASP A 22 -11.27 -5.84 -19.51
CA ASP A 22 -11.14 -6.08 -20.94
C ASP A 22 -12.37 -5.66 -21.76
N ASP A 23 -13.58 -5.94 -21.27
CA ASP A 23 -14.82 -5.54 -21.95
C ASP A 23 -14.96 -4.01 -21.97
N ALA A 24 -14.56 -3.35 -20.88
CA ALA A 24 -14.48 -1.91 -20.82
C ALA A 24 -13.46 -1.32 -21.81
N LEU A 25 -12.30 -1.96 -21.93
CA LEU A 25 -11.27 -1.55 -22.88
C LEU A 25 -11.74 -1.69 -24.32
N ARG A 26 -12.44 -2.77 -24.65
CA ARG A 26 -13.07 -2.94 -25.97
C ARG A 26 -14.17 -1.90 -26.23
N ALA A 27 -14.98 -1.57 -25.22
CA ALA A 27 -15.99 -0.52 -25.32
C ALA A 27 -15.37 0.87 -25.54
N ALA A 28 -14.18 1.12 -24.99
CA ALA A 28 -13.38 2.34 -25.19
C ALA A 28 -12.60 2.37 -26.53
N GLY A 29 -12.99 1.57 -27.51
CA GLY A 29 -12.34 1.50 -28.81
C GLY A 29 -10.97 0.81 -28.80
N GLY A 30 -10.63 0.10 -27.72
CA GLY A 30 -9.38 -0.61 -27.55
C GLY A 30 -8.24 0.26 -26.99
N ALA A 31 -7.12 -0.40 -26.72
CA ALA A 31 -5.91 0.25 -26.24
C ALA A 31 -5.14 0.90 -27.39
N LEU A 32 -4.49 2.04 -27.12
CA LEU A 32 -3.56 2.64 -28.06
C LEU A 32 -2.30 1.77 -28.24
N ALA A 33 -1.58 1.94 -29.35
CA ALA A 33 -0.35 1.19 -29.63
C ALA A 33 0.76 1.41 -28.59
N ASN A 34 0.71 2.54 -27.88
CA ASN A 34 1.60 2.86 -26.78
C ASN A 34 1.01 2.53 -25.41
N ALA A 35 -0.08 1.76 -25.31
CA ALA A 35 -0.66 1.36 -24.04
C ALA A 35 0.10 0.19 -23.39
N ASP A 36 0.31 0.24 -22.08
CA ASP A 36 0.97 -0.80 -21.31
C ASP A 36 -0.04 -1.67 -20.55
N LEU A 37 -0.69 -2.56 -21.31
CA LEU A 37 -1.68 -3.50 -20.77
C LEU A 37 -1.09 -4.50 -19.77
N LYS A 38 0.23 -4.71 -19.78
CA LYS A 38 0.90 -5.62 -18.83
C LYS A 38 0.81 -5.12 -17.38
N ARG A 39 0.54 -3.82 -17.20
CA ARG A 39 0.40 -3.18 -15.89
C ARG A 39 -1.04 -3.11 -15.40
N VAL A 40 -2.00 -3.59 -16.20
CA VAL A 40 -3.43 -3.54 -15.89
C VAL A 40 -3.97 -4.96 -15.78
N ASN A 41 -4.76 -5.23 -14.75
CA ASN A 41 -5.46 -6.51 -14.65
C ASN A 41 -6.75 -6.48 -15.49
N LEU A 42 -6.64 -6.87 -16.76
CA LEU A 42 -7.77 -6.92 -17.71
C LEU A 42 -8.87 -7.91 -17.30
N ALA A 43 -8.54 -8.88 -16.44
CA ALA A 43 -9.48 -9.89 -15.99
C ALA A 43 -10.31 -9.46 -14.76
N SER A 44 -9.99 -8.32 -14.14
CA SER A 44 -10.73 -7.79 -12.99
C SER A 44 -12.18 -7.51 -13.36
N ALA A 45 -13.10 -7.88 -12.47
CA ALA A 45 -14.50 -7.49 -12.58
C ALA A 45 -14.63 -5.99 -12.40
N VAL A 46 -15.42 -5.36 -13.26
CA VAL A 46 -15.66 -3.92 -13.23
C VAL A 46 -16.89 -3.64 -12.39
N LEU A 47 -16.75 -2.74 -11.43
CA LEU A 47 -17.84 -2.25 -10.60
C LEU A 47 -18.45 -0.98 -11.19
N ASP A 48 -19.71 -0.72 -10.86
CA ASP A 48 -20.33 0.55 -11.23
C ASP A 48 -19.64 1.72 -10.49
N GLY A 49 -19.49 2.85 -11.17
CA GLY A 49 -18.72 3.98 -10.67
C GLY A 49 -17.20 3.79 -10.60
N GLU A 50 -16.65 2.62 -10.97
CA GLU A 50 -15.20 2.39 -10.98
C GLU A 50 -14.49 3.18 -12.10
N GLN A 51 -13.21 3.50 -11.91
CA GLN A 51 -12.34 4.10 -12.92
C GLN A 51 -11.23 3.13 -13.34
N LEU A 52 -11.16 2.81 -14.63
CA LEU A 52 -10.08 2.04 -15.24
C LEU A 52 -9.12 2.99 -15.96
N TYR A 53 -7.90 3.03 -15.46
CA TYR A 53 -6.83 3.81 -16.06
C TYR A 53 -5.85 2.90 -16.81
N ILE A 54 -5.62 3.19 -18.10
CA ILE A 54 -4.67 2.47 -18.93
C ILE A 54 -3.38 3.30 -19.05
N PRO A 55 -2.25 2.85 -18.51
CA PRO A 55 -0.97 3.56 -18.62
C PRO A 55 -0.38 3.44 -20.03
N ARG A 56 0.48 4.38 -20.42
CA ARG A 56 1.33 4.24 -21.62
C ARG A 56 2.63 3.49 -21.30
N VAL A 57 3.23 2.86 -22.31
CA VAL A 57 4.53 2.19 -22.24
C VAL A 57 5.60 3.24 -21.92
N GLY A 58 6.33 3.02 -20.83
CA GLY A 58 7.30 3.99 -20.32
C GLY A 58 6.67 5.17 -19.57
N GLU A 59 5.33 5.21 -19.43
CA GLU A 59 4.70 6.16 -18.52
C GLU A 59 5.05 5.76 -17.09
N ARG A 60 5.92 6.58 -16.49
CA ARG A 60 5.86 6.79 -15.05
C ARG A 60 4.54 7.49 -14.78
N VAL A 61 3.47 6.71 -14.76
CA VAL A 61 2.38 7.01 -13.85
C VAL A 61 3.12 7.03 -12.52
N ALA A 62 3.35 8.22 -12.00
CA ALA A 62 3.43 8.35 -10.58
C ALA A 62 2.11 7.77 -10.12
N THR A 63 2.08 6.47 -9.86
CA THR A 63 1.20 5.95 -8.83
C THR A 63 1.40 6.98 -7.74
N ALA A 64 0.37 7.76 -7.45
CA ALA A 64 0.33 8.50 -6.22
C ALA A 64 0.39 7.42 -5.13
N MET A 65 1.62 7.01 -4.83
CA MET A 65 2.05 6.26 -3.70
C MET A 65 3.11 7.15 -3.08
N PRO A 66 3.01 7.40 -1.76
CA PRO A 66 4.07 8.08 -1.04
C PRO A 66 5.40 7.35 -1.30
N ALA A 67 6.44 8.15 -1.41
CA ALA A 67 7.79 7.70 -1.70
C ALA A 67 8.22 6.47 -0.90
N GLY A 68 8.87 5.52 -1.58
CA GLY A 68 9.89 4.70 -0.96
C GLY A 68 9.82 3.21 -1.24
N VAL A 69 10.36 2.77 -2.39
CA VAL A 69 11.14 1.53 -2.46
C VAL A 69 12.25 1.71 -3.51
N SER A 70 13.46 1.98 -3.02
CA SER A 70 14.72 1.74 -3.73
C SER A 70 15.03 0.24 -3.65
N GLN A 71 15.05 -0.47 -4.78
CA GLN A 71 15.72 -1.76 -4.86
C GLN A 71 17.14 -1.55 -5.37
N SER A 72 18.11 -1.72 -4.47
CA SER A 72 19.52 -1.79 -4.80
C SER A 72 19.86 -3.12 -5.44
N ASN A 73 20.59 -3.03 -6.54
CA ASN A 73 21.15 -4.13 -7.30
C ASN A 73 22.28 -4.81 -6.52
N GLY A 74 22.28 -6.14 -6.47
CA GLY A 74 23.50 -6.95 -6.43
C GLY A 74 23.76 -7.75 -5.15
N ARG A 75 23.36 -9.03 -5.15
CA ARG A 75 24.32 -10.17 -5.04
C ARG A 75 23.62 -11.52 -5.31
N ALA A 76 24.06 -12.18 -6.38
CA ALA A 76 24.15 -13.64 -6.46
C ALA A 76 25.67 -13.97 -6.38
N PRO A 77 26.13 -15.18 -5.99
CA PRO A 77 25.45 -16.45 -6.29
C PRO A 77 25.45 -17.54 -5.20
N ALA A 78 24.54 -18.50 -5.44
CA ALA A 78 24.65 -19.95 -5.26
C ALA A 78 25.13 -20.51 -3.92
N ASN A 79 24.18 -21.14 -3.21
CA ASN A 79 24.39 -22.52 -2.81
C ASN A 79 23.15 -23.33 -3.18
N ALA A 80 23.29 -24.19 -4.18
CA ALA A 80 22.29 -25.16 -4.57
C ALA A 80 22.62 -26.50 -3.91
N SER A 81 21.66 -27.06 -3.19
CA SER A 81 21.41 -28.50 -3.26
C SER A 81 19.95 -28.81 -2.95
N PRO A 82 19.35 -29.78 -3.65
CA PRO A 82 17.91 -29.91 -3.78
C PRO A 82 17.40 -30.98 -2.83
N ASN A 83 16.35 -30.69 -2.07
CA ASN A 83 15.39 -31.73 -1.76
C ASN A 83 14.00 -31.15 -1.59
N GLY A 84 13.07 -31.71 -2.35
CA GLY A 84 11.73 -31.20 -2.52
C GLY A 84 10.83 -31.44 -1.32
N THR A 85 9.88 -30.53 -1.13
CA THR A 85 8.54 -30.91 -0.67
C THR A 85 7.56 -29.92 -1.28
N VAL A 86 6.93 -30.33 -2.37
CA VAL A 86 5.72 -29.71 -2.90
C VAL A 86 4.53 -30.36 -2.19
N THR A 87 3.73 -29.58 -1.48
CA THR A 87 2.32 -29.89 -1.22
C THR A 87 1.58 -28.56 -1.03
N GLY A 88 0.56 -28.34 -1.84
CA GLY A 88 -0.09 -27.05 -2.06
C GLY A 88 -1.11 -26.64 -0.99
N GLY A 89 -1.74 -25.49 -1.26
CA GLY A 89 -2.85 -25.00 -0.45
C GLY A 89 -3.11 -23.51 -0.71
N ALA A 90 -4.04 -23.23 -1.63
CA ALA A 90 -4.56 -21.91 -1.95
C ALA A 90 -5.23 -21.22 -0.76
N ALA A 91 -5.12 -19.89 -0.69
CA ALA A 91 -6.26 -18.95 -0.65
C ALA A 91 -5.79 -17.57 -0.18
N SER A 92 -5.91 -16.60 -1.06
CA SER A 92 -6.06 -15.19 -0.70
C SER A 92 -7.21 -15.00 0.27
N SER A 93 -7.00 -14.18 1.29
CA SER A 93 -8.06 -13.41 1.94
C SER A 93 -7.43 -12.15 2.52
N GLY A 94 -7.43 -11.11 1.69
CA GLY A 94 -7.37 -9.76 2.19
C GLY A 94 -8.70 -9.42 2.85
N ALA A 95 -8.64 -8.74 3.98
CA ALA A 95 -9.69 -7.81 4.38
C ALA A 95 -9.09 -6.74 5.29
N SER A 96 -9.52 -5.51 5.03
CA SER A 96 -9.46 -4.34 5.89
C SER A 96 -8.20 -3.47 5.80
N THR A 97 -8.06 -2.91 4.60
CA THR A 97 -7.80 -1.48 4.39
C THR A 97 -8.79 -0.65 5.20
N THR A 98 -8.41 -0.17 6.38
CA THR A 98 -8.92 1.11 6.90
C THR A 98 -7.90 2.18 6.53
N GLY A 99 -7.80 2.44 5.23
CA GLY A 99 -7.25 3.68 4.73
C GLY A 99 -8.42 4.50 4.24
N SER A 100 -9.00 5.34 5.09
CA SER A 100 -9.75 6.48 4.58
C SER A 100 -9.87 7.61 5.59
N THR A 101 -9.24 8.72 5.21
CA THR A 101 -9.65 10.10 5.47
C THR A 101 -9.24 10.74 6.80
N LEU A 102 -7.96 11.14 6.89
CA LEU A 102 -7.46 12.48 7.30
C LEU A 102 -5.95 12.37 7.48
N ALA A 103 -5.20 12.82 6.47
CA ALA A 103 -3.74 12.86 6.49
C ALA A 103 -3.25 13.61 7.74
N LEU A 104 -2.62 12.89 8.68
CA LEU A 104 -1.57 13.30 9.65
C LEU A 104 -1.54 12.43 10.93
N ILE A 105 -2.54 11.58 11.17
CA ILE A 105 -2.57 10.71 12.37
C ILE A 105 -1.78 9.42 12.10
N ILE A 106 -0.78 9.16 12.92
CA ILE A 106 0.15 8.03 12.83
C ILE A 106 -0.36 6.88 13.71
N ASP A 107 -0.73 5.75 13.09
CA ASP A 107 -1.13 4.55 13.82
C ASP A 107 0.07 3.87 14.48
N LEU A 108 0.15 3.86 15.80
CA LEU A 108 1.27 3.31 16.57
C LEU A 108 1.54 1.82 16.30
N ASN A 109 0.48 1.06 16.05
CA ASN A 109 0.53 -0.37 15.76
C ASN A 109 1.00 -0.69 14.33
N ARG A 110 0.86 0.25 13.39
CA ARG A 110 1.24 0.05 11.98
C ARG A 110 2.35 0.98 11.50
N ALA A 111 2.69 2.01 12.26
CA ALA A 111 3.67 3.02 11.91
C ALA A 111 5.06 2.40 11.69
N THR A 112 5.77 2.94 10.71
CA THR A 112 7.17 2.60 10.48
C THR A 112 8.08 3.46 11.35
N ALA A 113 9.37 3.11 11.43
CA ALA A 113 10.35 3.92 12.16
C ALA A 113 10.41 5.36 11.63
N GLN A 114 10.19 5.54 10.32
CA GLN A 114 10.20 6.86 9.68
C GLN A 114 8.95 7.67 9.97
N ASP A 115 7.80 7.03 10.20
CA ASP A 115 6.58 7.75 10.57
C ASP A 115 6.63 8.21 12.02
N LEU A 116 7.16 7.36 12.91
CA LEU A 116 7.38 7.73 14.31
C LEU A 116 8.41 8.86 14.48
N ASP A 117 9.43 8.91 13.62
CA ASP A 117 10.45 9.97 13.62
C ASP A 117 9.91 11.36 13.24
N LYS A 118 8.77 11.43 12.53
CA LYS A 118 8.12 12.71 12.20
C LYS A 118 7.43 13.36 13.41
N LEU A 119 7.28 12.63 14.51
CA LEU A 119 6.62 13.13 15.71
C LEU A 119 7.56 14.04 16.52
N PRO A 120 7.07 15.19 17.01
CA PRO A 120 7.88 16.09 17.82
C PRO A 120 8.41 15.39 19.07
N GLY A 121 9.72 15.41 19.28
CA GLY A 121 10.38 14.79 20.44
C GLY A 121 10.63 13.27 20.33
N VAL A 122 10.25 12.64 19.21
CA VAL A 122 10.52 11.22 18.90
C VAL A 122 11.63 11.15 17.86
N GLY A 123 12.84 10.83 18.31
CA GLY A 123 13.96 10.56 17.40
C GLY A 123 14.09 9.09 17.01
N PRO A 124 15.08 8.74 16.18
CA PRO A 124 15.26 7.38 15.65
C PRO A 124 15.48 6.32 16.73
N ALA A 125 16.10 6.69 17.86
CA ALA A 125 16.28 5.80 19.01
C ALA A 125 14.94 5.47 19.69
N THR A 126 14.08 6.48 19.88
CA THR A 126 12.76 6.32 20.48
C THR A 126 11.83 5.56 19.54
N ALA A 127 11.82 5.91 18.25
CA ALA A 127 11.06 5.20 17.22
C ALA A 127 11.39 3.71 17.20
N LYS A 128 12.69 3.36 17.25
CA LYS A 128 13.11 1.96 17.33
C LYS A 128 12.65 1.27 18.62
N ALA A 129 12.68 1.96 19.76
CA ALA A 129 12.19 1.44 21.03
C ALA A 129 10.69 1.14 21.01
N ILE A 130 9.87 1.95 20.32
CA ILE A 130 8.43 1.72 20.13
C ILE A 130 8.19 0.44 19.33
N ILE A 131 8.91 0.27 18.22
CA ILE A 131 8.79 -0.90 17.32
C ILE A 131 9.20 -2.17 18.04
N ASP A 132 10.29 -2.09 18.79
CA ASP A 132 10.81 -3.21 19.54
C ASP A 132 9.88 -3.59 20.70
N HIS A 133 9.31 -2.59 21.40
CA HIS A 133 8.28 -2.82 22.42
C HIS A 133 7.06 -3.53 21.85
N ARG A 134 6.50 -3.10 20.71
CA ARG A 134 5.34 -3.80 20.11
C ARG A 134 5.66 -5.22 19.66
N THR A 135 6.91 -5.48 19.30
CA THR A 135 7.35 -6.82 18.86
C THR A 135 7.50 -7.76 20.06
N ARG A 136 7.95 -7.25 21.21
CA ARG A 136 8.17 -8.04 22.44
C ARG A 136 6.93 -8.16 23.32
N ASN A 137 6.15 -7.09 23.43
CA ASN A 137 5.03 -6.97 24.36
C ASN A 137 3.66 -7.06 23.67
N GLY A 138 3.62 -7.04 22.34
CA GLY A 138 2.39 -7.01 21.54
C GLY A 138 1.92 -5.59 21.21
N PRO A 139 0.80 -5.44 20.49
CA PRO A 139 0.29 -4.14 20.05
C PRO A 139 -0.07 -3.24 21.23
N PHE A 140 0.07 -1.93 21.03
CA PHE A 140 -0.35 -0.91 21.99
C PHE A 140 -1.88 -0.84 22.01
N ALA A 141 -2.48 -1.07 23.17
CA ALA A 141 -3.94 -0.99 23.35
C ALA A 141 -4.43 0.46 23.54
N SER A 142 -3.55 1.38 23.94
CA SER A 142 -3.86 2.78 24.17
C SER A 142 -2.60 3.64 24.01
N VAL A 143 -2.78 4.92 23.69
CA VAL A 143 -1.67 5.86 23.51
C VAL A 143 -0.80 5.97 24.78
N ASP A 144 -1.41 5.80 25.97
CA ASP A 144 -0.71 5.85 27.26
C ASP A 144 0.36 4.76 27.42
N ASP A 145 0.21 3.64 26.70
CA ASP A 145 1.14 2.52 26.74
C ASP A 145 2.54 2.89 26.20
N LEU A 146 2.64 4.01 25.47
CA LEU A 146 3.93 4.61 25.09
C LEU A 146 4.81 4.98 26.29
N LEU A 147 4.25 5.23 27.48
CA LEU A 147 5.03 5.49 28.71
C LEU A 147 5.87 4.29 29.15
N LYS A 148 5.54 3.07 28.70
CA LYS A 148 6.33 1.87 28.96
C LYS A 148 7.57 1.78 28.07
N VAL A 149 7.64 2.59 27.01
CA VAL A 149 8.74 2.62 26.07
C VAL A 149 9.88 3.48 26.60
N LYS A 150 11.08 2.91 26.61
CA LYS A 150 12.28 3.62 27.08
C LYS A 150 12.58 4.85 26.20
N GLY A 151 12.46 6.04 26.78
CA GLY A 151 12.73 7.32 26.09
C GLY A 151 11.49 8.19 25.83
N ILE A 152 10.29 7.69 26.14
CA ILE A 152 9.04 8.45 26.12
C ILE A 152 8.64 8.77 27.55
N GLY A 153 8.61 10.07 27.87
CA GLY A 153 8.10 10.57 29.13
C GLY A 153 6.73 11.23 28.96
N PRO A 154 6.06 11.60 30.07
CA PRO A 154 4.74 12.23 30.04
C PRO A 154 4.71 13.55 29.24
N ALA A 155 5.81 14.31 29.26
CA ALA A 155 5.95 15.53 28.47
C ALA A 155 5.85 15.24 26.96
N LYS A 156 6.66 14.30 26.47
CA LYS A 156 6.67 13.90 25.05
C LYS A 156 5.36 13.26 24.63
N LEU A 157 4.77 12.43 25.49
CA LEU A 157 3.49 11.78 25.22
C LEU A 157 2.38 12.80 24.98
N ALA A 158 2.33 13.87 25.77
CA ALA A 158 1.34 14.93 25.60
C ALA A 158 1.48 15.66 24.25
N GLU A 159 2.72 15.87 23.80
CA GLU A 159 3.02 16.52 22.51
C GLU A 159 2.62 15.66 21.32
N ILE A 160 2.85 14.35 21.38
CA ILE A 160 2.57 13.43 20.27
C ILE A 160 1.14 12.87 20.29
N ARG A 161 0.45 12.92 21.43
CA ARG A 161 -0.93 12.42 21.64
C ARG A 161 -1.93 12.81 20.54
N PRO A 162 -2.00 14.08 20.07
CA PRO A 162 -2.95 14.47 19.04
C PRO A 162 -2.56 13.97 17.63
N TRP A 163 -1.35 13.44 17.47
CA TRP A 163 -0.79 12.99 16.19
C TRP A 163 -0.72 11.46 16.08
N VAL A 164 -1.08 10.72 17.13
CA VAL A 164 -0.97 9.25 17.15
C VAL A 164 -2.30 8.58 17.49
N SER A 165 -2.53 7.43 16.88
CA SER A 165 -3.65 6.52 17.17
C SER A 165 -3.12 5.13 17.50
N THR A 166 -3.93 4.26 18.09
CA THR A 166 -3.60 2.85 18.36
C THR A 166 -4.35 1.92 17.44
#